data_AF-A0AAW4WSE7-F1
#
_entry.id   AF-A0AAW4WSE7-F1
#
_cell.length_a   1.000
_cell.length_b   1.000
_cell.length_c   1.000
_cell.angle_alpha   90.00
_cell.angle_beta   90.00
_cell.angle_gamma   90.00
#
_symmetry.space_group_name_H-M   'P 1'
#
loop_
_entity.id
_entity.type
_entity.pdbx_description
1 polymer ?
#
loop_
_entity_poly.entity_id
_entity_poly.type
_entity_poly.pdbx_seq_one_letter_code
_entity_poly.pdbx_strand_id
1 'polypeptide(L)'
;EDIKFEDIEYTFIGNYMESVRITDPDIRFGILQIGVGSSKKEVMLAYGLKETLSNEEENEYAVQNGIYSTSFYFDENDRVYKIACGTGV
;
A
#
# COMPACT_ATOMS: atom_id res chain seq x y z
N GLU A 1 -7.83 2.77 -19.57
CA GLU A 1 -8.56 3.91 -19.00
C GLU A 1 -8.38 3.85 -17.50
N ASP A 2 -7.89 4.92 -16.90
CA ASP A 2 -7.71 4.98 -15.45
C ASP A 2 -9.05 5.35 -14.82
N ILE A 3 -9.50 4.54 -13.88
CA ILE A 3 -10.73 4.81 -13.12
C ILE A 3 -10.29 5.51 -11.83
N LYS A 4 -10.78 6.72 -11.60
CA LYS A 4 -10.49 7.49 -10.39
C LYS A 4 -11.76 7.70 -9.57
N PHE A 5 -11.69 7.29 -8.31
CA PHE A 5 -12.51 7.83 -7.23
C PHE A 5 -11.65 8.85 -6.49
N GLU A 6 -12.24 9.83 -5.79
CA GLU A 6 -11.48 10.97 -5.21
C GLU A 6 -10.24 10.52 -4.41
N ASP A 7 -10.31 9.36 -3.77
CA ASP A 7 -9.25 8.81 -2.94
C ASP A 7 -8.77 7.39 -3.32
N ILE A 8 -9.18 6.88 -4.49
CA ILE A 8 -8.74 5.60 -5.05
C ILE A 8 -8.46 5.76 -6.54
N GLU A 9 -7.23 5.48 -6.95
CA GLU A 9 -6.80 5.54 -8.34
C GLU A 9 -6.38 4.16 -8.81
N TYR A 10 -6.97 3.71 -9.92
CA TYR A 10 -6.64 2.44 -10.56
C TYR A 10 -5.90 2.67 -11.87
N THR A 11 -4.80 1.96 -12.07
CA THR A 11 -4.05 1.92 -13.33
C THR A 11 -4.27 0.57 -14.01
N PHE A 12 -4.47 0.59 -15.33
CA PHE A 12 -4.77 -0.62 -16.12
C PHE A 12 -3.84 -0.77 -17.34
N ILE A 13 -3.39 -2.00 -17.61
CA ILE A 13 -2.80 -2.40 -18.89
C ILE A 13 -3.83 -3.21 -19.67
N GLY A 14 -4.42 -2.60 -20.70
CA GLY A 14 -5.53 -3.22 -21.44
C GLY A 14 -6.75 -3.42 -20.51
N ASN A 15 -7.14 -4.68 -20.31
CA ASN A 15 -8.24 -5.05 -19.41
C ASN A 15 -7.76 -5.58 -18.04
N TYR A 16 -6.46 -5.52 -17.75
CA TYR A 16 -5.88 -6.00 -16.50
C TYR A 16 -5.57 -4.83 -15.58
N MET A 17 -6.01 -4.91 -14.32
CA MET A 17 -5.63 -3.95 -13.28
C MET A 17 -4.16 -4.17 -12.93
N GLU A 18 -3.34 -3.16 -13.18
CA GLU A 18 -1.90 -3.18 -12.95
C GLU A 18 -1.57 -2.74 -11.52
N SER A 19 -2.20 -1.65 -11.08
CA SER A 19 -2.00 -1.13 -9.73
C SER A 19 -3.21 -0.36 -9.23
N VAL A 20 -3.28 -0.22 -7.91
CA VAL A 20 -4.21 0.64 -7.20
C VAL A 20 -3.44 1.50 -6.21
N ARG A 21 -3.75 2.79 -6.18
CA ARG A 21 -3.27 3.76 -5.21
C ARG A 21 -4.45 4.21 -4.36
N ILE A 22 -4.23 4.27 -3.05
CA ILE A 22 -5.27 4.55 -2.08
C ILE A 22 -4.78 5.64 -1.14
N THR A 23 -5.57 6.70 -1.03
CA THR A 23 -5.41 7.80 -0.07
C THR A 23 -6.63 7.93 0.85
N ASP A 24 -7.64 7.08 0.67
CA ASP A 24 -8.89 7.12 1.42
C ASP A 24 -8.68 6.72 2.90
N PRO A 25 -9.00 7.60 3.86
CA PRO A 25 -8.86 7.31 5.28
C PRO A 25 -9.90 6.34 5.82
N ASP A 26 -10.92 5.93 5.07
CA ASP A 26 -11.94 4.96 5.52
C ASP A 26 -11.65 3.53 5.03
N ILE A 27 -10.74 3.36 4.07
CA ILE A 27 -10.38 2.04 3.53
C ILE A 27 -9.35 1.35 4.44
N ARG A 28 -9.59 0.05 4.71
CA ARG A 28 -8.79 -0.76 5.64
C ARG A 28 -8.51 -2.14 5.07
N PHE A 29 -7.28 -2.64 5.29
CA PHE A 29 -6.76 -3.88 4.73
C PHE A 29 -6.39 -4.92 5.79
N GLY A 30 -6.66 -6.19 5.47
CA GLY A 30 -6.15 -7.34 6.22
C GLY A 30 -6.73 -7.51 7.63
N ILE A 31 -6.19 -8.49 8.36
CA ILE A 31 -6.68 -8.87 9.71
C ILE A 31 -6.55 -7.73 10.73
N LEU A 32 -5.53 -6.89 10.57
CA LEU A 32 -5.26 -5.77 11.49
C LEU A 32 -5.81 -4.43 10.98
N GLN A 33 -6.60 -4.44 9.90
CA GLN A 33 -7.28 -3.26 9.38
C GLN A 33 -6.31 -2.09 9.18
N ILE A 34 -5.24 -2.30 8.44
CA ILE A 34 -4.25 -1.26 8.13
C ILE A 34 -4.79 -0.35 7.03
N GLY A 35 -4.65 0.96 7.18
CA GLY A 35 -5.10 1.95 6.20
C GLY A 35 -4.36 3.26 6.31
N VAL A 36 -4.83 4.27 5.57
CA VAL A 36 -4.33 5.64 5.74
C VAL A 36 -4.61 6.10 7.17
N GLY A 37 -3.58 6.70 7.79
CA GLY A 37 -3.57 7.13 9.19
C GLY A 37 -2.99 6.10 10.17
N SER A 38 -2.84 4.83 9.78
CA SER A 38 -2.16 3.80 10.58
C SER A 38 -0.71 4.17 10.83
N SER A 39 -0.19 3.83 12.00
CA SER A 39 1.22 4.05 12.35
C SER A 39 2.14 3.03 11.70
N LYS A 40 3.38 3.41 11.44
CA LYS A 40 4.45 2.51 10.99
C LYS A 40 4.57 1.26 11.86
N LYS A 41 4.37 1.39 13.17
CA LYS A 41 4.38 0.25 14.11
C LYS A 41 3.24 -0.72 13.87
N GLU A 42 2.02 -0.24 13.61
CA GLU A 42 0.87 -1.10 13.28
C GLU A 42 1.09 -1.84 11.97
N VAL A 43 1.65 -1.16 10.95
CA VAL A 43 2.02 -1.78 9.67
C VAL A 43 3.06 -2.89 9.89
N MET A 44 4.14 -2.60 10.61
CA MET A 44 5.18 -3.57 10.91
C MET A 44 4.68 -4.72 11.80
N LEU A 45 3.73 -4.48 12.71
CA LEU A 45 3.11 -5.56 13.48
C LEU A 45 2.29 -6.48 12.57
N ALA A 46 1.59 -5.90 11.60
CA ALA A 46 0.72 -6.65 10.69
C ALA A 46 1.46 -7.42 9.61
N TYR A 47 2.58 -6.87 9.15
CA TYR A 47 3.30 -7.39 7.98
C TYR A 47 4.78 -7.69 8.24
N GLY A 48 5.32 -7.43 9.43
CA GLY A 48 6.74 -7.60 9.78
C GLY A 48 7.27 -9.03 9.81
N LEU A 49 6.39 -10.03 9.66
CA LEU A 49 6.78 -11.41 9.41
C LEU A 49 6.95 -11.72 7.91
N LYS A 50 6.55 -10.81 7.02
CA LYS A 50 6.69 -10.97 5.58
C LYS A 50 8.02 -10.44 5.10
N GLU A 51 8.51 -11.02 4.02
CA GLU A 51 9.73 -10.57 3.35
C GLU A 51 9.53 -9.12 2.87
N THR A 52 10.40 -8.24 3.38
CA THR A 52 10.42 -6.83 2.98
C THR A 52 11.13 -6.74 1.64
N LEU A 53 10.50 -6.11 0.66
CA LEU A 53 11.19 -5.72 -0.57
C LEU A 53 12.21 -4.64 -0.22
N SER A 54 13.30 -4.53 -0.98
CA SER A 54 14.28 -3.45 -0.76
C SER A 54 13.57 -2.10 -0.85
N ASN A 55 13.50 -1.37 0.26
CA ASN A 55 12.86 -0.05 0.28
C ASN A 55 13.71 0.91 -0.57
N GLU A 56 13.19 1.34 -1.71
CA GLU A 56 13.86 2.32 -2.56
C GLU A 56 13.82 3.73 -1.95
N GLU A 57 12.79 4.01 -1.13
CA GLU A 57 12.63 5.26 -0.38
C GLU A 57 12.76 5.03 1.14
N GLU A 58 13.39 5.97 1.87
CA GLU A 58 13.53 5.90 3.35
C GLU A 58 12.18 5.83 4.10
N ASN A 59 11.11 6.32 3.46
CA ASN A 59 9.76 6.43 4.03
C ASN A 59 8.78 5.39 3.47
N GLU A 60 9.28 4.33 2.85
CA GLU A 60 8.47 3.24 2.32
C GLU A 60 8.64 1.95 3.14
N TYR A 61 7.57 1.17 3.25
CA TYR A 61 7.62 -0.22 3.69
C TYR A 61 6.86 -1.07 2.69
N ALA A 62 7.59 -1.83 1.88
CA ALA A 62 7.05 -2.67 0.84
C ALA A 62 7.05 -4.15 1.25
N VAL A 63 5.91 -4.81 1.09
CA VAL A 63 5.73 -6.23 1.45
C VAL A 63 5.14 -7.01 0.31
N GLN A 64 5.67 -8.22 0.09
CA GLN A 64 5.12 -9.13 -0.90
C GLN A 64 4.00 -9.97 -0.31
N ASN A 65 2.89 -10.07 -1.04
CA ASN A 65 1.71 -10.84 -0.68
C ASN A 65 1.27 -11.72 -1.85
N GLY A 66 2.02 -12.79 -2.10
CA GLY A 66 1.88 -13.60 -3.31
C GLY A 66 2.41 -12.86 -4.53
N ILE A 67 1.62 -12.79 -5.60
CA ILE A 67 1.99 -12.09 -6.86
C ILE A 67 1.85 -10.56 -6.76
N TYR A 68 1.30 -10.05 -5.66
CA TYR A 68 1.09 -8.62 -5.46
C TYR A 68 2.10 -8.09 -4.44
N SER A 69 2.66 -6.93 -4.70
CA SER A 69 3.38 -6.12 -3.72
C SER A 69 2.43 -5.06 -3.17
N THR A 70 2.58 -4.76 -1.87
CA THR A 70 1.89 -3.65 -1.23
C THR A 70 2.91 -2.75 -0.57
N SER A 71 2.94 -1.49 -0.96
CA SER A 71 3.80 -0.46 -0.42
C SER A 71 3.01 0.49 0.47
N PHE A 72 3.51 0.70 1.68
CA PHE A 72 3.01 1.68 2.64
C PHE A 72 3.99 2.84 2.70
N TYR A 73 3.51 4.06 2.44
CA TYR A 73 4.33 5.26 2.48
C TYR A 73 3.98 6.09 3.72
N PHE A 74 5.00 6.52 4.46
CA PHE A 74 4.87 7.23 5.73
C PHE A 74 5.13 8.73 5.58
N ASP A 75 4.36 9.52 6.32
CA ASP A 75 4.59 10.95 6.50
C ASP A 75 5.66 11.20 7.58
N GLU A 76 5.94 12.48 7.85
CA GLU A 76 6.90 12.92 8.88
C GLU A 76 6.54 12.49 10.31
N ASN A 77 5.29 12.06 10.55
CA ASN A 77 4.80 11.59 11.85
C ASN A 77 4.72 10.05 11.91
N ASP A 78 5.39 9.34 11.00
CA ASP A 78 5.35 7.88 10.86
C ASP A 78 3.92 7.33 10.65
N ARG A 79 3.03 8.11 9.99
CA ARG A 79 1.69 7.66 9.62
C ARG A 79 1.58 7.37 8.14
N VAL A 80 0.82 6.33 7.80
CA VAL A 80 0.53 5.98 6.41
C VAL A 80 -0.29 7.12 5.79
N TYR A 81 0.22 7.74 4.73
CA TYR A 81 -0.54 8.74 3.96
C TYR A 81 -0.95 8.22 2.57
N LYS A 82 -0.31 7.14 2.11
CA LYS A 82 -0.53 6.54 0.79
C LYS A 82 -0.25 5.05 0.86
N ILE A 83 -1.12 4.26 0.23
CA ILE A 83 -0.93 2.83 0.01
C ILE A 83 -0.91 2.60 -1.49
N ALA A 84 0.06 1.85 -1.98
CA ALA A 84 0.08 1.36 -3.34
C ALA A 84 0.06 -0.17 -3.34
N CYS A 85 -0.75 -0.77 -4.19
CA CYS A 85 -0.76 -2.21 -4.40
C CYS A 85 -0.66 -2.47 -5.90
N GLY A 86 0.25 -3.33 -6.32
CA GLY A 86 0.44 -3.68 -7.72
C GLY A 86 0.98 -5.08 -7.87
N THR A 87 1.07 -5.58 -9.09
CA THR A 87 1.81 -6.82 -9.37
C THR A 87 3.28 -6.61 -9.02
N GLY A 88 3.78 -7.38 -8.05
CA GLY A 88 5.20 -7.40 -7.70
C GLY A 88 5.94 -8.25 -8.72
N VAL A 89 6.99 -7.71 -9.35
CA VAL A 89 7.95 -8.49 -10.14
C VAL A 89 8.76 -9.42 -9.27
#